data_AF-A0A0F9M573-F1
#
_entry.id   AF-A0A0F9M573-F1
#
_cell.length_a   1.000
_cell.length_b   1.000
_cell.length_c   1.000
_cell.angle_alpha   90.00
_cell.angle_beta   90.00
_cell.angle_gamma   90.00
#
_symmetry.space_group_name_H-M   'P 1'
#
loop_
_entity.id
_entity.type
_entity.pdbx_description
1 polymer ?
#
loop_
_entity_poly.entity_id
_entity_poly.type
_entity_poly.pdbx_seq_one_letter_code
_entity_poly.pdbx_strand_id
1 'polypeptide(L)'
;MEIIEEQYQKVIETFPNTILVNNFISHLKIPSEIDWFLDIDYSKYPKRPKVILTNPNGQVYKKLDMWISSLRSWKKKDAISIVELIYEILAFIEGVKLSAITIKKDLINGILALCRDHHPREILGFLRVDKGIVSEFILPPGAITSTSSGVYSPGRMPWDLSIDGTVHSHPTGNPNPSQTDLKGVFMRKSFHIIVAYPYNSLNCVKCFDQKGKTIKLQVID
;
A
#
# COMPACT_ATOMS: atom_id res chain seq x y z
N MET A 1 4.00 -28.40 18.16
CA MET A 1 5.36 -27.92 18.43
C MET A 1 6.14 -27.85 17.12
N GLU A 2 6.14 -28.94 16.33
CA GLU A 2 6.79 -29.01 15.01
C GLU A 2 6.50 -27.83 14.07
N ILE A 3 5.23 -27.43 13.91
CA ILE A 3 4.88 -26.31 13.02
C ILE A 3 5.47 -24.96 13.47
N ILE A 4 5.64 -24.74 14.78
CA ILE A 4 6.26 -23.50 15.29
C ILE A 4 7.75 -23.51 14.99
N GLU A 5 8.40 -24.64 15.19
CA GLU A 5 9.82 -24.82 14.94
C GLU A 5 10.16 -24.71 13.45
N GLU A 6 9.32 -25.25 12.58
CA GLU A 6 9.44 -25.07 11.13
C GLU A 6 9.36 -23.59 10.72
N GLN A 7 8.40 -22.83 11.28
CA GLN A 7 8.32 -21.39 11.02
C GLN A 7 9.54 -20.65 11.58
N TYR A 8 10.02 -21.03 12.76
CA TYR A 8 11.21 -20.45 13.35
C TYR A 8 12.45 -20.63 12.47
N GLN A 9 12.70 -21.85 11.98
CA GLN A 9 13.82 -22.14 11.06
C GLN A 9 13.75 -21.27 9.80
N LYS A 10 12.58 -21.19 9.16
CA LYS A 10 12.37 -20.32 8.00
C LYS A 10 12.68 -18.85 8.31
N VAL A 11 12.27 -18.37 9.48
CA VAL A 11 12.50 -16.97 9.89
C VAL A 11 13.98 -16.70 10.13
N ILE A 12 14.70 -17.54 10.87
CA ILE A 12 16.13 -17.31 11.15
C ILE A 12 17.01 -17.48 9.91
N GLU A 13 16.66 -18.39 9.00
CA GLU A 13 17.34 -18.52 7.70
C GLU A 13 17.15 -17.26 6.84
N THR A 14 15.96 -16.68 6.85
CA THR A 14 15.63 -15.49 6.05
C THR A 14 16.10 -14.18 6.69
N PHE A 15 16.02 -14.09 8.02
CA PHE A 15 16.29 -12.92 8.83
C PHE A 15 17.31 -13.28 9.93
N PRO A 16 18.60 -13.42 9.61
CA PRO A 16 19.61 -13.94 10.53
C PRO A 16 19.85 -13.06 11.76
N ASN A 17 19.49 -11.77 11.69
CA ASN A 17 19.60 -10.83 12.81
C ASN A 17 18.38 -10.85 13.74
N THR A 18 17.53 -11.88 13.67
CA THR A 18 16.36 -12.03 14.52
C THR A 18 16.75 -12.29 15.97
N ILE A 19 16.09 -11.59 16.90
CA ILE A 19 16.32 -11.68 18.34
C ILE A 19 15.16 -12.44 19.00
N LEU A 20 15.47 -13.42 19.84
CA LEU A 20 14.47 -14.13 20.65
C LEU A 20 13.99 -13.24 21.81
N VAL A 21 12.70 -13.20 22.04
CA VAL A 21 12.10 -12.53 23.21
C VAL A 21 11.86 -13.58 24.30
N ASN A 22 12.45 -13.37 25.47
CA ASN A 22 12.38 -14.30 26.61
C ASN A 22 12.78 -15.75 26.26
N ASN A 23 13.71 -15.94 25.31
CA ASN A 23 14.13 -17.24 24.77
C ASN A 23 13.01 -18.09 24.12
N PHE A 24 11.88 -17.50 23.74
CA PHE A 24 10.84 -18.23 23.01
C PHE A 24 11.06 -18.15 21.50
N ILE A 25 11.22 -19.30 20.84
CA ILE A 25 11.33 -19.39 19.37
C ILE A 25 10.11 -18.82 18.65
N SER A 26 8.95 -18.77 19.31
CA SER A 26 7.71 -18.22 18.78
C SER A 26 7.50 -16.74 19.06
N HIS A 27 8.43 -16.08 19.76
CA HIS A 27 8.34 -14.64 20.07
C HIS A 27 9.65 -13.98 19.64
N LEU A 28 9.57 -13.27 18.52
CA LEU A 28 10.74 -12.77 17.81
C LEU A 28 10.71 -11.25 17.72
N LYS A 29 11.88 -10.64 17.75
CA LYS A 29 12.11 -9.24 17.46
C LYS A 29 13.04 -9.12 16.27
N ILE A 30 12.58 -8.48 15.22
CA ILE A 30 13.27 -8.36 13.94
C ILE A 30 13.65 -6.89 13.74
N PRO A 31 14.95 -6.56 13.72
CA PRO A 31 15.40 -5.22 13.40
C PRO A 31 15.25 -4.96 11.90
N SER A 32 14.86 -3.73 11.53
CA SER A 32 14.92 -3.24 10.15
C SER A 32 16.13 -2.32 9.93
N GLU A 33 16.45 -2.03 8.67
CA GLU A 33 17.56 -1.12 8.30
C GLU A 33 17.40 0.34 8.77
N ILE A 34 16.29 0.70 9.40
CA ILE A 34 15.99 2.07 9.84
C ILE A 34 15.69 2.17 11.32
N ASP A 35 16.19 1.23 12.12
CA ASP A 35 15.98 1.19 13.57
C ASP A 35 14.50 1.02 13.96
N TRP A 36 13.65 0.53 13.05
CA TRP A 36 12.32 0.05 13.44
C TRP A 36 12.46 -1.38 13.97
N PHE A 37 11.60 -1.70 14.93
CA PHE A 37 11.54 -3.03 15.51
C PHE A 37 10.18 -3.65 15.24
N LEU A 38 10.21 -4.82 14.61
CA LEU A 38 9.05 -5.69 14.45
C LEU A 38 9.09 -6.74 15.55
N ASP A 39 8.15 -6.66 16.49
CA ASP A 39 7.92 -7.67 17.52
C ASP A 39 6.74 -8.55 17.10
N ILE A 40 6.97 -9.86 17.00
CA ILE A 40 6.00 -10.85 16.53
C ILE A 40 5.91 -12.03 17.50
N ASP A 41 4.74 -12.22 18.10
CA ASP A 41 4.38 -13.40 18.90
C ASP A 41 3.40 -14.27 18.10
N TYR A 42 3.91 -15.41 17.63
CA TYR A 42 3.16 -16.43 16.91
C TYR A 42 3.06 -17.74 17.71
N SER A 43 3.13 -17.68 19.04
CA SER A 43 2.97 -18.84 19.94
C SER A 43 1.69 -19.65 19.72
N LYS A 44 0.67 -19.02 19.11
CA LYS A 44 -0.63 -19.63 18.79
C LYS A 44 -0.77 -20.05 17.32
N TYR A 45 0.28 -19.97 16.52
CA TYR A 45 0.27 -20.35 15.10
C TYR A 45 -0.34 -21.76 14.91
N PRO A 46 -1.23 -21.99 13.92
CA PRO A 46 -1.59 -21.10 12.80
C PRO A 46 -2.69 -20.06 13.08
N LYS A 47 -3.02 -19.77 14.34
CA LYS A 47 -3.84 -18.58 14.65
C LYS A 47 -3.05 -17.31 14.36
N ARG A 48 -3.78 -16.22 14.10
CA ARG A 48 -3.23 -14.89 13.80
C ARG A 48 -2.16 -14.49 14.83
N PRO A 49 -0.92 -14.20 14.40
CA PRO A 49 0.13 -13.68 15.27
C PRO A 49 -0.26 -12.34 15.89
N LYS A 50 0.30 -12.05 17.07
CA LYS A 50 0.33 -10.68 17.59
C LYS A 50 1.56 -9.99 17.01
N VAL A 51 1.35 -8.79 16.50
CA VAL A 51 2.40 -8.02 15.85
C VAL A 51 2.40 -6.60 16.42
N ILE A 52 3.57 -6.13 16.82
CA ILE A 52 3.82 -4.77 17.28
C ILE A 52 4.95 -4.20 16.43
N LEU A 53 4.68 -3.06 15.82
CA LEU A 53 5.66 -2.33 15.03
C LEU A 53 6.02 -1.04 15.77
N THR A 54 7.30 -0.85 16.05
CA THR A 54 7.81 0.31 16.80
C THR A 54 8.81 1.08 15.95
N ASN A 55 8.64 2.40 15.87
CA ASN A 55 9.57 3.28 15.17
C ASN A 55 10.81 3.62 16.04
N PRO A 56 11.84 4.30 15.50
CA PRO A 56 13.09 4.59 16.21
C PRO A 56 12.88 5.50 17.43
N ASN A 57 11.80 6.27 17.45
CA ASN A 57 11.42 7.14 18.56
C ASN A 57 10.63 6.40 19.65
N GLY A 58 10.50 5.07 19.54
CA GLY A 58 9.76 4.24 20.49
C GLY A 58 8.23 4.30 20.32
N GLN A 59 7.72 4.96 19.28
CA GLN A 59 6.27 5.04 19.05
C GLN A 59 5.77 3.77 18.37
N VAL A 60 4.69 3.22 18.92
CA VAL A 60 4.03 2.02 18.38
C VAL A 60 3.05 2.41 17.28
N TYR A 61 3.15 1.75 16.13
CA TYR A 61 2.19 1.84 15.04
C TYR A 61 0.89 1.13 15.41
N LYS A 62 -0.15 1.92 15.69
CA LYS A 62 -1.49 1.41 16.00
C LYS A 62 -2.21 0.98 14.72
N LYS A 63 -3.00 -0.10 14.79
CA LYS A 63 -3.83 -0.64 13.69
C LYS A 63 -3.06 -1.10 12.45
N LEU A 64 -1.94 -1.81 12.64
CA LEU A 64 -1.12 -2.35 11.55
C LEU A 64 -1.94 -3.24 10.58
N ASP A 65 -2.94 -3.95 11.09
CA ASP A 65 -3.89 -4.75 10.33
C ASP A 65 -4.80 -3.96 9.37
N MET A 66 -4.88 -2.63 9.52
CA MET A 66 -5.49 -1.78 8.50
C MET A 66 -4.65 -1.66 7.23
N TRP A 67 -3.38 -2.06 7.26
CA TRP A 67 -2.43 -1.88 6.17
C TRP A 67 -1.89 -3.22 5.66
N ILE A 68 -1.74 -4.19 6.58
CA ILE A 68 -1.25 -5.53 6.28
C ILE A 68 -2.44 -6.43 5.99
N SER A 69 -2.67 -6.74 4.71
CA SER A 69 -3.80 -7.52 4.20
C SER A 69 -3.84 -8.91 4.83
N SER A 70 -2.68 -9.54 5.03
CA SER A 70 -2.60 -10.86 5.66
C SER A 70 -3.03 -10.83 7.13
N LEU A 71 -2.71 -9.78 7.89
CA LEU A 71 -3.20 -9.62 9.27
C LEU A 71 -4.69 -9.34 9.32
N ARG A 72 -5.22 -8.59 8.36
CA ARG A 72 -6.63 -8.20 8.27
C ARG A 72 -7.54 -9.40 7.98
N SER A 73 -7.11 -10.26 7.06
CA SER A 73 -7.91 -11.34 6.50
C SER A 73 -7.51 -12.72 7.01
N TRP A 74 -6.70 -12.79 8.07
CA TRP A 74 -6.09 -14.02 8.58
C TRP A 74 -7.11 -15.12 8.87
N LYS A 75 -6.93 -16.28 8.24
CA LYS A 75 -7.72 -17.50 8.49
C LYS A 75 -6.80 -18.63 8.87
N LYS A 76 -7.10 -19.32 9.98
CA LYS A 76 -6.29 -20.46 10.48
C LYS A 76 -6.08 -21.55 9.41
N LYS A 77 -7.10 -21.80 8.59
CA LYS A 77 -7.07 -22.85 7.55
C LYS A 77 -6.14 -22.54 6.37
N ASP A 78 -5.91 -21.26 6.10
CA ASP A 78 -5.16 -20.76 4.95
C ASP A 78 -4.07 -19.79 5.44
N ALA A 79 -3.41 -20.15 6.55
CA ALA A 79 -2.43 -19.28 7.20
C ALA A 79 -1.16 -19.20 6.35
N ILE A 80 -0.72 -17.97 6.05
CA ILE A 80 0.57 -17.73 5.41
C ILE A 80 1.72 -18.01 6.37
N SER A 81 2.92 -18.21 5.83
CA SER A 81 4.12 -18.35 6.65
C SER A 81 4.45 -17.05 7.41
N ILE A 82 5.15 -17.19 8.53
CA ILE A 82 5.62 -16.04 9.31
C ILE A 82 6.61 -15.19 8.48
N VAL A 83 7.41 -15.82 7.62
CA VAL A 83 8.31 -15.13 6.69
C VAL A 83 7.55 -14.25 5.70
N GLU A 84 6.48 -14.77 5.07
CA GLU A 84 5.65 -13.97 4.15
C GLU A 84 4.99 -12.79 4.86
N LEU A 85 4.53 -13.00 6.10
CA LEU A 85 3.96 -11.92 6.92
C LEU A 85 5.01 -10.84 7.23
N ILE A 86 6.22 -11.23 7.61
CA ILE A 86 7.33 -10.30 7.87
C ILE A 86 7.65 -9.50 6.61
N TYR A 87 7.77 -10.14 5.45
CA TYR A 87 8.03 -9.44 4.19
C TYR A 87 6.95 -8.39 3.87
N GLU A 88 5.67 -8.73 4.04
CA GLU A 88 4.58 -7.77 3.84
C GLU A 88 4.71 -6.56 4.77
N ILE A 89 5.07 -6.79 6.04
CA ILE A 89 5.27 -5.72 7.02
C ILE A 89 6.50 -4.87 6.69
N LEU A 90 7.61 -5.50 6.30
CA LEU A 90 8.82 -4.79 5.90
C LEU A 90 8.59 -3.94 4.65
N ALA A 91 7.87 -4.45 3.66
CA ALA A 91 7.47 -3.69 2.47
C ALA A 91 6.60 -2.47 2.85
N PHE A 92 5.70 -2.62 3.82
CA PHE A 92 4.93 -1.49 4.37
C PHE A 92 5.84 -0.45 5.04
N ILE A 93 6.80 -0.88 5.87
CA ILE A 93 7.77 0.02 6.53
C ILE A 93 8.61 0.77 5.49
N GLU A 94 9.08 0.10 4.45
CA GLU A 94 9.83 0.72 3.36
C GLU A 94 8.98 1.75 2.61
N GLY A 95 7.71 1.45 2.33
CA GLY A 95 6.77 2.41 1.73
C GLY A 95 6.58 3.67 2.60
N VAL A 96 6.45 3.48 3.92
CA VAL A 96 6.38 4.59 4.89
C VAL A 96 7.69 5.38 4.92
N LYS A 97 8.86 4.70 4.97
CA LYS A 97 10.21 5.30 5.00
C LYS A 97 10.48 6.15 3.77
N LEU A 98 10.22 5.58 2.60
CA LEU A 98 10.61 6.19 1.33
C LEU A 98 9.64 7.29 0.90
N SER A 99 8.53 7.48 1.64
CA SER A 99 7.37 8.18 1.11
C SER A 99 7.16 7.69 -0.31
N ALA A 100 7.01 6.38 -0.48
CA ALA A 100 7.00 5.78 -1.79
C ALA A 100 5.86 4.78 -1.96
N ILE A 101 5.29 4.80 -3.16
CA ILE A 101 4.24 3.89 -3.59
C ILE A 101 4.80 3.02 -4.71
N THR A 102 4.66 1.71 -4.57
CA THR A 102 5.11 0.75 -5.57
C THR A 102 3.94 0.34 -6.45
N ILE A 103 4.09 0.40 -7.78
CA ILE A 103 3.06 0.06 -8.76
C ILE A 103 3.62 -0.87 -9.84
N LYS A 104 2.80 -1.84 -10.28
CA LYS A 104 3.14 -2.68 -11.43
C LYS A 104 3.23 -1.86 -12.71
N LYS A 105 4.24 -2.13 -13.53
CA LYS A 105 4.52 -1.45 -14.79
C LYS A 105 3.38 -1.56 -15.78
N ASP A 106 2.81 -2.75 -15.92
CA ASP A 106 1.67 -2.98 -16.81
C ASP A 106 0.45 -2.17 -16.38
N LEU A 107 0.24 -2.02 -15.06
CA LEU A 107 -0.87 -1.24 -14.53
C LEU A 107 -0.70 0.26 -14.82
N ILE A 108 0.47 0.85 -14.55
CA ILE A 108 0.69 2.28 -14.83
C ILE A 108 0.66 2.59 -16.33
N ASN A 109 1.16 1.68 -17.16
CA ASN A 109 1.08 1.80 -18.62
C ASN A 109 -0.37 1.72 -19.12
N GLY A 110 -1.17 0.80 -18.56
CA GLY A 110 -2.60 0.71 -18.83
C GLY A 110 -3.35 1.99 -18.45
N ILE A 111 -3.03 2.59 -17.31
CA ILE A 111 -3.59 3.87 -16.88
C ILE A 111 -3.20 5.00 -17.85
N LEU A 112 -1.94 5.07 -18.29
CA LEU A 112 -1.49 6.08 -19.28
C LEU A 112 -2.24 5.94 -20.61
N ALA A 113 -2.41 4.70 -21.09
CA ALA A 113 -3.17 4.42 -22.31
C ALA A 113 -4.64 4.86 -22.16
N LEU A 114 -5.27 4.49 -21.04
CA LEU A 114 -6.64 4.88 -20.74
C LEU A 114 -6.81 6.42 -20.74
N CYS A 115 -5.89 7.16 -20.09
CA CYS A 115 -5.91 8.62 -20.06
C CYS A 115 -5.81 9.24 -21.47
N ARG A 116 -5.03 8.61 -22.36
CA ARG A 116 -4.89 9.05 -23.75
C ARG A 116 -6.18 8.83 -24.54
N ASP A 117 -6.82 7.68 -24.37
CA ASP A 117 -8.05 7.33 -25.10
C ASP A 117 -9.24 8.18 -24.67
N HIS A 118 -9.28 8.64 -23.41
CA HIS A 118 -10.36 9.48 -22.89
C HIS A 118 -10.10 10.99 -23.00
N HIS A 119 -8.93 11.41 -23.45
CA HIS A 119 -8.62 12.83 -23.64
C HIS A 119 -9.64 13.49 -24.60
N PRO A 120 -10.16 14.70 -24.29
CA PRO A 120 -9.74 15.63 -23.24
C PRO A 120 -10.52 15.52 -21.92
N ARG A 121 -11.26 14.43 -21.67
CA ARG A 121 -11.96 14.24 -20.40
C ARG A 121 -11.02 13.70 -19.33
N GLU A 122 -11.25 14.10 -18.08
CA GLU A 122 -10.56 13.53 -16.95
C GLU A 122 -10.98 12.08 -16.73
N ILE A 123 -10.03 11.26 -16.30
CA ILE A 123 -10.30 9.97 -15.70
C ILE A 123 -10.26 10.12 -14.20
N LEU A 124 -11.11 9.37 -13.50
CA LEU A 124 -11.03 9.16 -12.07
C LEU A 124 -11.12 7.67 -11.77
N GLY A 125 -10.22 7.18 -10.94
CA GLY A 125 -10.15 5.79 -10.54
C GLY A 125 -9.65 5.60 -9.12
N PHE A 126 -9.94 4.43 -8.58
CA PHE A 126 -9.40 3.93 -7.33
C PHE A 126 -8.26 2.96 -7.60
N LEU A 127 -7.35 2.87 -6.63
CA LEU A 127 -6.21 1.98 -6.69
C LEU A 127 -6.28 1.00 -5.52
N ARG A 128 -6.24 -0.29 -5.83
CA ARG A 128 -6.10 -1.35 -4.85
C ARG A 128 -4.63 -1.56 -4.52
N VAL A 129 -4.34 -1.71 -3.24
CA VAL A 129 -3.02 -2.10 -2.73
C VAL A 129 -3.12 -3.52 -2.19
N ASP A 130 -2.30 -4.41 -2.73
CA ASP A 130 -2.09 -5.73 -2.20
C ASP A 130 -0.61 -5.93 -1.87
N LYS A 131 -0.33 -6.36 -0.64
CA LYS A 131 1.03 -6.56 -0.11
C LYS A 131 1.99 -5.39 -0.37
N GLY A 132 1.50 -4.15 -0.19
CA GLY A 132 2.28 -2.93 -0.41
C GLY A 132 2.46 -2.52 -1.89
N ILE A 133 1.89 -3.26 -2.83
CA ILE A 133 1.98 -3.00 -4.27
C ILE A 133 0.60 -2.58 -4.80
N VAL A 134 0.56 -1.49 -5.56
CA VAL A 134 -0.62 -1.11 -6.32
C VAL A 134 -0.87 -2.13 -7.42
N SER A 135 -1.94 -2.89 -7.25
CA SER A 135 -2.22 -4.11 -8.01
C SER A 135 -3.36 -3.95 -9.02
N GLU A 136 -4.32 -3.06 -8.76
CA GLU A 136 -5.50 -2.91 -9.61
C GLU A 136 -5.97 -1.46 -9.72
N PHE A 137 -6.51 -1.12 -10.89
CA PHE A 137 -7.29 0.10 -11.14
C PHE A 137 -8.78 -0.26 -11.11
N ILE A 138 -9.56 0.51 -10.36
CA ILE A 138 -11.00 0.30 -10.20
C ILE A 138 -11.73 1.56 -10.67
N LEU A 139 -12.56 1.40 -11.70
CA LEU A 139 -13.44 2.47 -12.16
C LEU A 139 -14.60 2.64 -11.16
N PRO A 140 -14.87 3.85 -10.62
CA PRO A 140 -15.97 4.05 -9.69
C PRO A 140 -17.31 3.84 -10.41
N PRO A 141 -18.25 3.05 -9.83
CA PRO A 141 -19.58 2.87 -10.41
C PRO A 141 -20.32 4.21 -10.54
N GLY A 142 -20.70 4.56 -11.77
CA GLY A 142 -21.41 5.81 -12.06
C GLY A 142 -20.53 7.06 -11.92
N ALA A 143 -19.21 6.94 -12.13
CA ALA A 143 -18.34 8.10 -12.29
C ALA A 143 -18.82 8.97 -13.47
N ILE A 144 -18.95 10.27 -13.22
CA ILE A 144 -19.26 11.26 -14.26
C ILE A 144 -17.98 12.06 -14.46
N THR A 145 -17.51 12.12 -15.70
CA THR A 145 -16.28 12.82 -16.05
C THR A 145 -16.51 13.90 -17.09
N SER A 146 -15.72 14.97 -16.99
CA SER A 146 -15.74 16.15 -17.83
C SER A 146 -14.30 16.55 -18.15
N THR A 147 -14.10 17.62 -18.92
CA THR A 147 -12.74 18.12 -19.24
C THR A 147 -12.03 18.79 -18.06
N SER A 148 -12.74 19.04 -16.96
CA SER A 148 -12.22 19.77 -15.79
C SER A 148 -12.46 19.08 -14.44
N SER A 149 -13.21 17.98 -14.42
CA SER A 149 -13.50 17.24 -13.19
C SER A 149 -13.99 15.82 -13.46
N GLY A 150 -13.61 14.89 -12.57
CA GLY A 150 -14.26 13.60 -12.36
C GLY A 150 -14.96 13.54 -11.00
N VAL A 151 -16.21 13.10 -10.96
CA VAL A 151 -17.00 12.98 -9.72
C VAL A 151 -17.61 11.58 -9.60
N TYR A 152 -17.66 11.06 -8.39
CA TYR A 152 -18.30 9.77 -8.07
C TYR A 152 -19.14 9.89 -6.79
N SER A 153 -20.09 8.97 -6.60
CA SER A 153 -20.89 8.86 -5.37
C SER A 153 -20.28 7.84 -4.40
N PRO A 154 -19.74 8.25 -3.24
CA PRO A 154 -19.08 7.33 -2.32
C PRO A 154 -19.97 6.20 -1.78
N GLY A 155 -21.27 6.46 -1.59
CA GLY A 155 -22.23 5.47 -1.08
C GLY A 155 -22.51 4.29 -2.02
N ARG A 156 -21.97 4.30 -3.24
CA ARG A 156 -22.07 3.20 -4.21
C ARG A 156 -20.85 2.28 -4.24
N MET A 157 -19.83 2.59 -3.44
CA MET A 157 -18.60 1.81 -3.40
C MET A 157 -18.72 0.71 -2.33
N PRO A 158 -18.47 -0.57 -2.67
CA PRO A 158 -18.47 -1.64 -1.68
C PRO A 158 -17.39 -1.39 -0.61
N TRP A 159 -17.63 -1.85 0.63
CA TRP A 159 -16.64 -1.73 1.70
C TRP A 159 -15.41 -2.59 1.40
N ASP A 160 -14.36 -1.97 0.91
CA ASP A 160 -13.11 -2.62 0.52
C ASP A 160 -11.91 -1.83 1.04
N LEU A 161 -11.30 -2.36 2.10
CA LEU A 161 -10.20 -1.70 2.79
C LEU A 161 -8.86 -1.84 2.05
N SER A 162 -8.79 -2.65 1.00
CA SER A 162 -7.59 -2.70 0.15
C SER A 162 -7.58 -1.61 -0.91
N ILE A 163 -8.69 -0.87 -1.08
CA ILE A 163 -8.73 0.33 -1.90
C ILE A 163 -8.13 1.48 -1.10
N ASP A 164 -6.87 1.80 -1.36
CA ASP A 164 -6.08 2.70 -0.53
C ASP A 164 -5.45 3.87 -1.28
N GLY A 165 -5.62 3.93 -2.60
CA GLY A 165 -5.22 5.08 -3.41
C GLY A 165 -6.29 5.55 -4.39
N THR A 166 -6.02 6.67 -5.02
CA THR A 166 -6.77 7.13 -6.20
C THR A 166 -5.83 7.52 -7.33
N VAL A 167 -6.38 7.57 -8.54
CA VAL A 167 -5.72 8.17 -9.69
C VAL A 167 -6.70 9.04 -10.45
N HIS A 168 -6.23 10.17 -10.94
CA HIS A 168 -6.98 10.97 -11.90
C HIS A 168 -6.06 11.64 -12.92
N SER A 169 -6.63 12.09 -14.03
CA SER A 169 -5.85 12.69 -15.11
C SER A 169 -6.11 14.18 -15.26
N HIS A 170 -5.09 14.97 -15.59
CA HIS A 170 -5.21 16.39 -15.94
C HIS A 170 -4.99 16.62 -17.45
N PRO A 171 -6.06 16.90 -18.23
CA PRO A 171 -5.99 17.22 -19.66
C PRO A 171 -5.16 18.47 -19.97
N THR A 172 -5.05 19.38 -19.00
CA THR A 172 -4.27 20.63 -19.13
C THR A 172 -2.76 20.44 -19.14
N GLY A 173 -2.28 19.26 -18.75
CA GLY A 173 -0.85 18.97 -18.66
C GLY A 173 -0.18 19.43 -17.35
N ASN A 174 -0.91 20.06 -16.42
CA ASN A 174 -0.37 20.38 -15.10
C ASN A 174 -0.41 19.12 -14.19
N PRO A 175 0.72 18.56 -13.74
CA PRO A 175 0.72 17.34 -12.92
C PRO A 175 0.53 17.61 -11.42
N ASN A 176 0.26 18.85 -11.01
CA ASN A 176 0.11 19.22 -9.60
C ASN A 176 -1.37 19.29 -9.19
N PRO A 177 -1.71 18.95 -7.94
CA PRO A 177 -3.09 18.96 -7.47
C PRO A 177 -3.67 20.38 -7.44
N SER A 178 -4.95 20.48 -7.78
CA SER A 178 -5.76 21.67 -7.54
C SER A 178 -6.20 21.75 -6.07
N GLN A 179 -6.75 22.89 -5.66
CA GLN A 179 -7.29 23.02 -4.31
C GLN A 179 -8.54 22.16 -4.09
N THR A 180 -9.28 21.84 -5.15
CA THR A 180 -10.41 20.90 -5.15
C THR A 180 -9.93 19.48 -4.89
N ASP A 181 -8.80 19.07 -5.49
CA ASP A 181 -8.21 17.75 -5.27
C ASP A 181 -7.82 17.56 -3.81
N LEU A 182 -7.12 18.54 -3.24
CA LEU A 182 -6.67 18.54 -1.84
C LEU A 182 -7.83 18.42 -0.84
N LYS A 183 -8.96 19.09 -1.12
CA LYS A 183 -10.15 19.09 -0.24
C LYS A 183 -11.13 17.95 -0.53
N GLY A 184 -10.97 17.24 -1.64
CA GLY A 184 -11.92 16.23 -2.11
C GLY A 184 -11.34 14.83 -2.03
N VAL A 185 -10.73 14.42 -3.14
CA VAL A 185 -10.20 13.08 -3.34
C VAL A 185 -9.04 12.80 -2.39
N PHE A 186 -8.19 13.80 -2.13
CA PHE A 186 -6.96 13.64 -1.35
C PHE A 186 -7.18 13.34 0.14
N MET A 187 -8.28 13.83 0.72
CA MET A 187 -8.56 13.59 2.14
C MET A 187 -9.05 12.16 2.45
N ARG A 188 -9.35 11.35 1.43
CA ARG A 188 -10.11 10.09 1.61
C ARG A 188 -9.28 8.82 1.48
N LYS A 189 -8.10 8.88 0.89
CA LYS A 189 -7.24 7.71 0.62
C LYS A 189 -5.79 8.04 0.98
N SER A 190 -4.92 7.04 1.07
CA SER A 190 -3.57 7.22 1.63
C SER A 190 -2.59 7.88 0.67
N PHE A 191 -2.82 7.72 -0.63
CA PHE A 191 -2.05 8.36 -1.68
C PHE A 191 -2.88 8.63 -2.94
N HIS A 192 -2.35 9.51 -3.78
CA HIS A 192 -3.01 10.00 -4.98
C HIS A 192 -2.02 10.08 -6.13
N ILE A 193 -2.40 9.55 -7.29
CA ILE A 193 -1.63 9.66 -8.53
C ILE A 193 -2.33 10.66 -9.45
N ILE A 194 -1.58 11.62 -9.99
CA ILE A 194 -2.04 12.52 -11.05
C ILE A 194 -1.29 12.19 -12.32
N VAL A 195 -2.03 11.99 -13.42
CA VAL A 195 -1.48 11.74 -14.75
C VAL A 195 -1.79 12.93 -15.66
N ALA A 196 -0.76 13.69 -16.03
CA ALA A 196 -0.90 14.86 -16.87
C ALA A 196 -0.75 14.53 -18.36
N TYR A 197 -1.45 15.26 -19.23
CA TYR A 197 -1.15 15.30 -20.66
C TYR A 197 0.36 15.61 -20.87
N PRO A 198 1.08 14.97 -21.81
CA PRO A 198 0.61 14.12 -22.93
C PRO A 198 0.49 12.61 -22.66
N TYR A 199 0.55 12.15 -21.41
CA TYR A 199 0.40 10.73 -21.04
C TYR A 199 1.37 9.76 -21.74
N ASN A 200 2.52 10.24 -22.22
CA ASN A 200 3.42 9.44 -23.06
C ASN A 200 4.53 8.72 -22.28
N SER A 201 4.72 9.08 -21.01
CA SER A 201 5.83 8.58 -20.20
C SER A 201 5.54 8.74 -18.71
N LEU A 202 6.37 8.12 -17.87
CA LEU A 202 6.29 8.27 -16.42
C LEU A 202 6.57 9.70 -15.94
N ASN A 203 7.18 10.56 -16.76
CA ASN A 203 7.37 11.99 -16.45
C ASN A 203 6.03 12.75 -16.38
N CYS A 204 4.97 12.21 -16.98
CA CYS A 204 3.62 12.72 -16.88
C CYS A 204 2.94 12.36 -15.55
N VAL A 205 3.55 11.53 -14.72
CA VAL A 205 2.93 10.96 -13.52
C VAL A 205 3.55 11.56 -12.28
N LYS A 206 2.71 12.05 -11.36
CA LYS A 206 3.14 12.43 -10.01
C LYS A 206 2.31 11.71 -8.97
N CYS A 207 2.95 11.35 -7.86
CA CYS A 207 2.29 10.74 -6.71
C CYS A 207 2.38 11.67 -5.51
N PHE A 208 1.31 11.70 -4.71
CA PHE A 208 1.16 12.58 -3.57
C PHE A 208 0.56 11.85 -2.37
N ASP A 209 0.90 12.29 -1.16
CA ASP A 209 0.24 11.86 0.08
C ASP A 209 -1.11 12.59 0.30
N GLN A 210 -1.81 12.24 1.38
CA GLN A 210 -3.05 12.89 1.83
C GLN A 210 -2.96 14.41 2.01
N LYS A 211 -1.77 14.95 2.21
CA LYS A 211 -1.51 16.39 2.43
C LYS A 211 -1.09 17.10 1.15
N GLY A 212 -1.00 16.38 0.03
CA GLY A 212 -0.52 16.92 -1.24
C GLY A 212 1.00 17.03 -1.34
N LYS A 213 1.75 16.42 -0.42
CA LYS A 213 3.21 16.37 -0.53
C LYS A 213 3.60 15.30 -1.54
N THR A 214 4.54 15.61 -2.43
CA THR A 214 5.04 14.65 -3.42
C THR A 214 5.72 13.47 -2.73
N ILE A 215 5.36 12.27 -3.19
CA ILE A 215 5.91 10.99 -2.76
C ILE A 215 6.45 10.24 -4.00
N LYS A 216 7.48 9.41 -3.83
CA LYS A 216 8.14 8.70 -4.94
C LYS A 216 7.22 7.59 -5.47
N LEU A 217 7.04 7.51 -6.78
CA LEU A 217 6.39 6.36 -7.41
C LEU A 217 7.47 5.38 -7.89
N GLN A 218 7.49 4.17 -7.35
CA GLN A 218 8.38 3.09 -7.79
C GLN A 218 7.62 2.17 -8.74
N VAL A 219 8.21 1.89 -9.89
CA VAL A 219 7.62 1.00 -10.89
C VAL A 219 8.39 -0.30 -10.88
N ILE A 220 7.67 -1.41 -10.71
CA ILE A 220 8.20 -2.78 -10.75
C ILE A 220 7.57 -3.54 -11.91
N ASP A 221 8.27 -4.52 -12.46
CA ASP A 221 7.73 -5.41 -13.49
C ASP A 221 6.65 -6.36 -12.91
#